data_AF-A0A5D0UNS6-F1
#
_entry.id   AF-A0A5D0UNS6-F1
#
_cell.length_a   1.000
_cell.length_b   1.000
_cell.length_c   1.000
_cell.angle_alpha   90.00
_cell.angle_beta   90.00
_cell.angle_gamma   90.00
#
_symmetry.space_group_name_H-M   'P 1'
#
loop_
_entity.id
_entity.type
_entity.pdbx_description
1 polymer ?
#
loop_
_entity_poly.entity_id
_entity_poly.type
_entity_poly.pdbx_seq_one_letter_code
_entity_poly.pdbx_strand_id
1 'polypeptide(L)'
;MAHATVSPPPDAKALHDARARQDANAPQDAALSGGLAQSDDGAQSKVAALREALAALPGAVVAYSGGVDSSLLAYLAHQELGDRALAVTADSPSLARSELADARAQAERLGLRYRVVQTQELDDERYTVNRGDRCRFCKEELVSVLSAVAAEAGDWPVLLGVNTDDLGDHRPGQAAARRMGAKFPMVDAGLSKADVRGAAHELGLPTSDKPASACLSSRLAYGVTVTREALRRVEDAEDALRHAGFGGRFRVRDQGGDLARIELEAADIPRAATHASEIVALLKDAGFRYVTLDLEPYRQGSHNAVLGLPRLRTATP
;
A
#
# COMPACT_ATOMS: atom_id res chain seq x y z
N MET A 1 -37.56 -60.63 -5.46
CA MET A 1 -38.67 -59.88 -4.85
C MET A 1 -38.12 -58.49 -4.52
N ALA A 2 -38.02 -57.51 -5.41
CA ALA A 2 -39.01 -56.85 -6.27
C ALA A 2 -40.22 -56.31 -5.48
N HIS A 3 -40.20 -55.04 -5.10
CA HIS A 3 -41.06 -54.00 -5.70
C HIS A 3 -40.75 -52.60 -5.15
N ALA A 4 -40.71 -51.64 -6.08
CA ALA A 4 -40.67 -50.19 -5.90
C ALA A 4 -42.05 -49.58 -6.19
N THR A 5 -42.33 -48.38 -5.66
CA THR A 5 -43.30 -47.33 -6.15
C THR A 5 -43.21 -46.14 -5.16
N VAL A 6 -42.75 -44.91 -5.47
CA VAL A 6 -43.26 -43.79 -6.32
C VAL A 6 -44.49 -43.03 -5.76
N SER A 7 -44.33 -41.70 -5.59
CA SER A 7 -45.21 -40.61 -5.05
C SER A 7 -46.45 -40.25 -5.90
N PRO A 8 -47.39 -39.35 -5.48
CA PRO A 8 -47.26 -37.86 -5.62
C PRO A 8 -48.04 -36.97 -4.57
N PRO A 9 -48.03 -35.61 -4.65
CA PRO A 9 -48.57 -34.64 -3.66
C PRO A 9 -49.92 -34.01 -4.07
N PRO A 10 -50.51 -33.12 -3.23
CA PRO A 10 -50.78 -31.69 -3.61
C PRO A 10 -50.81 -30.74 -2.36
N ASP A 11 -51.04 -29.42 -2.35
CA ASP A 11 -51.02 -28.26 -3.25
C ASP A 11 -51.08 -26.99 -2.38
N ALA A 12 -50.69 -25.84 -2.95
CA ALA A 12 -50.79 -24.50 -2.36
C ALA A 12 -52.12 -23.78 -2.67
N LYS A 13 -52.69 -23.06 -1.68
CA LYS A 13 -53.65 -21.91 -1.77
C LYS A 13 -54.12 -21.58 -0.34
N ALA A 14 -54.48 -20.38 0.13
CA ALA A 14 -54.69 -19.02 -0.36
C ALA A 14 -54.75 -18.15 0.94
N LEU A 15 -54.14 -16.95 1.04
CA LEU A 15 -54.69 -15.63 0.69
C LEU A 15 -56.06 -15.26 1.31
N HIS A 16 -56.06 -14.07 1.94
CA HIS A 16 -57.16 -13.16 2.32
C HIS A 16 -57.81 -13.26 3.71
N ASP A 17 -57.51 -12.27 4.56
CA ASP A 17 -58.49 -11.31 5.11
C ASP A 17 -57.75 -10.06 5.61
N ALA A 18 -57.89 -8.91 4.92
CA ALA A 18 -58.90 -7.86 5.15
C ALA A 18 -58.55 -6.99 6.39
N ARG A 19 -58.01 -5.78 6.15
CA ARG A 19 -58.70 -4.46 6.27
C ARG A 19 -59.22 -4.20 7.69
N ALA A 20 -59.05 -3.07 8.35
CA ALA A 20 -58.54 -1.74 8.03
C ALA A 20 -58.56 -0.96 9.35
N ARG A 21 -57.75 0.09 9.48
CA ARG A 21 -58.14 1.37 10.10
C ARG A 21 -57.05 2.40 9.80
N GLN A 22 -57.38 3.26 8.85
CA GLN A 22 -56.81 4.59 8.70
C GLN A 22 -57.14 5.40 9.96
N ASP A 23 -56.21 6.23 10.41
CA ASP A 23 -56.53 7.61 10.76
C ASP A 23 -55.31 8.48 10.49
N ALA A 24 -55.59 9.60 9.83
CA ALA A 24 -54.66 10.56 9.29
C ALA A 24 -54.21 11.55 10.36
N ASN A 25 -52.93 11.92 10.34
CA ASN A 25 -52.51 13.30 10.60
C ASN A 25 -51.12 13.54 10.00
N ALA A 26 -50.96 14.64 9.25
CA ALA A 26 -49.71 15.19 8.76
C ALA A 26 -49.61 16.65 9.26
N PRO A 27 -48.50 17.40 9.09
CA PRO A 27 -47.09 17.03 8.89
C PRO A 27 -46.17 17.68 9.96
N GLN A 28 -44.94 17.20 10.13
CA GLN A 28 -43.86 18.01 10.70
C GLN A 28 -42.57 17.75 9.90
N ASP A 29 -42.21 18.74 9.07
CA ASP A 29 -40.86 18.95 8.59
C ASP A 29 -39.95 19.30 9.78
N ALA A 30 -38.84 18.58 9.94
CA ALA A 30 -37.56 19.14 10.40
C ALA A 30 -36.43 18.09 10.38
N ALA A 31 -35.34 18.47 9.70
CA ALA A 31 -33.96 18.07 9.98
C ALA A 31 -33.52 16.62 9.68
N LEU A 32 -33.18 16.36 8.41
CA LEU A 32 -32.17 15.38 8.02
C LEU A 32 -31.22 16.00 6.99
N SER A 33 -30.36 16.92 7.41
CA SER A 33 -29.28 17.47 6.58
C SER A 33 -28.01 17.84 7.36
N GLY A 34 -27.76 17.19 8.50
CA GLY A 34 -26.64 17.56 9.40
C GLY A 34 -25.40 16.66 9.37
N GLY A 35 -25.38 15.56 8.61
CA GLY A 35 -24.38 14.49 8.81
C GLY A 35 -23.09 14.55 7.97
N LEU A 36 -23.05 15.34 6.90
CA LEU A 36 -21.94 15.33 5.94
C LEU A 36 -21.10 16.62 5.93
N ALA A 37 -21.59 17.71 6.53
CA ALA A 37 -20.89 19.01 6.49
C ALA A 37 -19.80 19.15 7.57
N GLN A 38 -19.87 18.40 8.68
CA GLN A 38 -18.91 18.53 9.78
C GLN A 38 -17.60 17.76 9.55
N SER A 39 -17.60 16.71 8.75
CA SER A 39 -16.39 15.94 8.43
C SER A 39 -15.50 16.64 7.41
N ASP A 40 -16.11 17.39 6.48
CA ASP A 40 -15.41 18.06 5.39
C ASP A 40 -14.65 19.31 5.88
N ASP A 41 -15.27 20.09 6.77
CA ASP A 41 -14.67 21.29 7.36
C ASP A 41 -13.40 20.96 8.18
N GLY A 42 -13.40 19.81 8.87
CA GLY A 42 -12.25 19.31 9.60
C GLY A 42 -11.09 18.89 8.69
N ALA A 43 -11.36 18.18 7.59
CA ALA A 43 -10.32 17.76 6.65
C ALA A 43 -9.72 18.96 5.89
N GLN A 44 -10.57 19.89 5.43
CA GLN A 44 -10.14 21.11 4.75
C GLN A 44 -9.28 22.00 5.65
N SER A 45 -9.65 22.14 6.94
CA SER A 45 -8.84 22.87 7.92
C SER A 45 -7.45 22.27 8.10
N LYS A 46 -7.34 20.93 8.17
CA LYS A 46 -6.05 20.23 8.26
C LYS A 46 -5.20 20.42 7.01
N VAL A 47 -5.80 20.35 5.82
CA VAL A 47 -5.10 20.62 4.55
C VAL A 47 -4.62 22.07 4.49
N ALA A 48 -5.41 23.03 4.97
CA ALA A 48 -5.02 24.43 5.06
C ALA A 48 -3.81 24.61 6.00
N ALA A 49 -3.84 23.97 7.18
CA ALA A 49 -2.71 23.98 8.11
C ALA A 49 -1.43 23.37 7.49
N LEU A 50 -1.56 22.28 6.73
CA LEU A 50 -0.44 21.70 5.98
C LEU A 50 0.12 22.69 4.93
N ARG A 51 -0.75 23.37 4.18
CA ARG A 51 -0.32 24.38 3.19
C ARG A 51 0.42 25.54 3.85
N GLU A 52 -0.11 26.06 4.96
CA GLU A 52 0.56 27.13 5.73
C GLU A 52 1.94 26.70 6.20
N ALA A 53 2.05 25.49 6.77
CA ALA A 53 3.32 24.93 7.21
C ALA A 53 4.32 24.75 6.06
N LEU A 54 3.85 24.36 4.87
CA LEU A 54 4.69 24.22 3.67
C LEU A 54 5.14 25.59 3.13
N ALA A 55 4.24 26.57 3.04
CA ALA A 55 4.53 27.91 2.53
C ALA A 55 5.59 28.64 3.36
N ALA A 56 5.65 28.36 4.67
CA ALA A 56 6.64 28.92 5.59
C ALA A 56 8.06 28.36 5.40
N LEU A 57 8.25 27.30 4.60
CA LEU A 57 9.57 26.68 4.41
C LEU A 57 10.46 27.48 3.43
N PRO A 58 11.80 27.44 3.61
CA PRO A 58 12.74 27.99 2.63
C PRO A 58 12.74 27.20 1.31
N GLY A 59 12.28 25.96 1.35
CA GLY A 59 12.11 25.02 0.25
C GLY A 59 11.89 23.61 0.82
N ALA A 60 11.78 22.59 -0.01
CA ALA A 60 11.57 21.22 0.44
C ALA A 60 12.13 20.17 -0.52
N VAL A 61 12.73 19.12 0.05
CA VAL A 61 12.97 17.85 -0.64
C VAL A 61 11.91 16.85 -0.17
N VAL A 62 10.99 16.48 -1.05
CA VAL A 62 9.90 15.54 -0.72
C VAL A 62 10.27 14.14 -1.17
N ALA A 63 10.32 13.19 -0.22
CA ALA A 63 10.45 11.77 -0.54
C ALA A 63 9.18 11.30 -1.28
N TYR A 64 9.32 11.04 -2.58
CA TYR A 64 8.21 10.79 -3.48
C TYR A 64 8.23 9.36 -4.00
N SER A 65 7.20 8.57 -3.67
CA SER A 65 7.09 7.16 -4.06
C SER A 65 5.96 6.88 -5.06
N GLY A 66 5.26 7.91 -5.55
CA GLY A 66 4.06 7.74 -6.41
C GLY A 66 2.84 7.13 -5.69
N GLY A 67 2.88 7.01 -4.36
CA GLY A 67 1.72 6.65 -3.54
C GLY A 67 0.89 7.88 -3.18
N VAL A 68 -0.36 7.69 -2.77
CA VAL A 68 -1.30 8.79 -2.46
C VAL A 68 -0.75 9.81 -1.43
N ASP A 69 -0.10 9.33 -0.36
CA ASP A 69 0.42 10.21 0.69
C ASP A 69 1.56 11.10 0.19
N SER A 70 2.56 10.48 -0.44
CA SER A 70 3.69 11.21 -0.99
C SER A 70 3.30 12.11 -2.16
N SER A 71 2.27 11.74 -2.92
CA SER A 71 1.79 12.52 -4.07
C SER A 71 1.01 13.75 -3.62
N LEU A 72 0.14 13.62 -2.61
CA LEU A 72 -0.50 14.78 -2.00
C LEU A 72 0.54 15.74 -1.43
N LEU A 73 1.49 15.24 -0.65
CA LEU A 73 2.54 16.07 -0.06
C LEU A 73 3.39 16.78 -1.12
N ALA A 74 3.84 16.06 -2.14
CA ALA A 74 4.66 16.63 -3.22
C ALA A 74 3.88 17.67 -4.04
N TYR A 75 2.61 17.39 -4.32
CA TYR A 75 1.72 18.31 -5.03
C TYR A 75 1.47 19.59 -4.24
N LEU A 76 1.10 19.48 -2.95
CA LEU A 76 0.90 20.64 -2.09
C LEU A 76 2.19 21.44 -1.92
N ALA A 77 3.33 20.78 -1.69
CA ALA A 77 4.62 21.45 -1.60
C ALA A 77 4.94 22.23 -2.89
N HIS A 78 4.69 21.65 -4.06
CA HIS A 78 4.86 22.33 -5.34
C HIS A 78 3.93 23.54 -5.50
N GLN A 79 2.67 23.42 -5.10
CA GLN A 79 1.71 24.53 -5.17
C GLN A 79 2.13 25.72 -4.28
N GLU A 80 2.63 25.46 -3.07
CA GLU A 80 3.00 26.52 -2.12
C GLU A 80 4.42 27.08 -2.35
N LEU A 81 5.36 26.25 -2.81
CA LEU A 81 6.78 26.61 -2.91
C LEU A 81 7.27 26.84 -4.35
N GLY A 82 6.48 26.44 -5.35
CA GLY A 82 6.88 26.49 -6.76
C GLY A 82 8.16 25.70 -7.05
N ASP A 83 9.16 26.36 -7.63
CA ASP A 83 10.46 25.76 -7.95
C ASP A 83 11.29 25.37 -6.71
N ARG A 84 10.89 25.85 -5.52
CA ARG A 84 11.53 25.52 -4.23
C ARG A 84 11.02 24.21 -3.63
N ALA A 85 10.23 23.42 -4.35
CA ALA A 85 9.90 22.04 -4.00
C ALA A 85 10.54 21.07 -4.99
N LEU A 86 11.26 20.07 -4.49
CA LEU A 86 11.85 19.00 -5.28
C LEU A 86 11.28 17.65 -4.83
N ALA A 87 10.53 16.98 -5.69
CA ALA A 87 10.08 15.61 -5.49
C ALA A 87 11.21 14.65 -5.88
N VAL A 88 11.58 13.74 -4.98
CA VAL A 88 12.68 12.80 -5.19
C VAL A 88 12.24 11.37 -4.99
N THR A 89 12.36 10.53 -6.02
CA THR A 89 12.21 9.08 -5.89
C THR A 89 13.58 8.44 -5.69
N ALA A 90 13.70 7.66 -4.63
CA ALA A 90 14.81 6.73 -4.46
C ALA A 90 14.54 5.48 -5.30
N ASP A 91 15.28 5.34 -6.38
CA ASP A 91 15.35 4.13 -7.17
C ASP A 91 16.22 3.12 -6.43
N SER A 92 15.54 2.13 -5.86
CA SER A 92 16.18 1.05 -5.13
C SER A 92 15.83 -0.31 -5.73
N PRO A 93 16.65 -1.34 -5.49
CA PRO A 93 16.36 -2.70 -5.96
C PRO A 93 15.03 -3.24 -5.43
N SER A 94 14.52 -2.68 -4.31
CA SER A 94 13.24 -3.10 -3.73
C SER A 94 12.03 -2.28 -4.20
N LEU A 95 12.24 -1.26 -5.02
CA LEU A 95 11.21 -0.55 -5.76
C LEU A 95 10.96 -1.26 -7.09
N ALA A 96 9.72 -1.68 -7.33
CA ALA A 96 9.35 -2.25 -8.62
C ALA A 96 9.52 -1.22 -9.74
N ARG A 97 10.00 -1.66 -10.91
CA ARG A 97 10.21 -0.86 -12.11
C ARG A 97 8.91 -0.23 -12.59
N SER A 98 7.80 -0.96 -12.50
CA SER A 98 6.46 -0.45 -12.80
C SER A 98 6.08 0.71 -11.87
N GLU A 99 6.37 0.62 -10.58
CA GLU A 99 6.12 1.69 -9.61
C GLU A 99 7.01 2.92 -9.85
N LEU A 100 8.28 2.72 -10.25
CA LEU A 100 9.17 3.83 -10.62
C LEU A 100 8.68 4.53 -11.90
N ALA A 101 8.27 3.77 -12.91
CA ALA A 101 7.71 4.32 -14.14
C ALA A 101 6.41 5.11 -13.88
N ASP A 102 5.52 4.55 -13.05
CA ASP A 102 4.29 5.21 -12.59
C ASP A 102 4.60 6.52 -11.86
N ALA A 103 5.53 6.51 -10.91
CA ALA A 103 5.92 7.70 -10.16
C ALA A 103 6.45 8.78 -11.09
N ARG A 104 7.33 8.44 -12.05
CA ARG A 104 7.82 9.39 -13.05
C ARG A 104 6.68 9.99 -13.88
N ALA A 105 5.81 9.15 -14.44
CA ALA A 105 4.70 9.61 -15.28
C ALA A 105 3.70 10.48 -14.49
N GLN A 106 3.49 10.16 -13.20
CA GLN A 106 2.68 10.99 -12.31
C GLN A 106 3.33 12.35 -12.04
N ALA A 107 4.64 12.37 -11.73
CA ALA A 107 5.36 13.61 -11.47
C ALA A 107 5.34 14.54 -12.69
N GLU A 108 5.54 14.00 -13.90
CA GLU A 108 5.45 14.76 -15.16
C GLU A 108 4.04 15.34 -15.36
N ARG A 109 3.00 14.52 -15.20
CA ARG A 109 1.60 14.96 -15.35
C ARG A 109 1.21 16.05 -14.35
N LEU A 110 1.76 15.99 -13.14
CA LEU A 110 1.50 16.96 -12.08
C LEU A 110 2.42 18.21 -12.16
N GLY A 111 3.32 18.26 -13.14
CA GLY A 111 4.26 19.38 -13.31
C GLY A 111 5.30 19.48 -12.19
N LEU A 112 5.55 18.39 -11.45
CA LEU A 112 6.47 18.41 -10.32
C LEU A 112 7.91 18.54 -10.81
N ARG A 113 8.70 19.39 -10.15
CA ARG A 113 10.16 19.33 -10.25
C ARG A 113 10.60 17.99 -9.64
N TYR A 114 11.10 17.09 -10.48
CA TYR A 114 11.30 15.70 -10.15
C TYR A 114 12.74 15.23 -10.40
N ARG A 115 13.29 14.44 -9.46
CA ARG A 115 14.61 13.81 -9.57
C ARG A 115 14.55 12.36 -9.12
N VAL A 116 15.27 11.48 -9.81
CA VAL A 116 15.52 10.11 -9.36
C VAL A 116 16.94 10.04 -8.81
N VAL A 117 17.10 9.38 -7.67
CA VAL A 117 18.40 9.09 -7.04
C VAL A 117 18.51 7.60 -6.78
N GLN A 118 19.72 7.05 -6.82
CA GLN A 118 19.96 5.64 -6.53
C GLN A 118 20.24 5.47 -5.04
N THR A 119 19.76 4.38 -4.45
CA THR A 119 20.14 3.96 -3.09
C THR A 119 20.92 2.65 -3.11
N GLN A 120 21.68 2.41 -2.05
CA GLN A 120 22.61 1.28 -1.93
C GLN A 120 22.27 0.39 -0.74
N GLU A 121 20.99 0.21 -0.39
CA GLU A 121 20.64 -0.55 0.81
C GLU A 121 21.03 -2.05 0.73
N LEU A 122 21.27 -2.59 -0.47
CA LEU A 122 21.79 -3.96 -0.64
C LEU A 122 23.26 -4.11 -0.21
N ASP A 123 24.00 -3.01 -0.07
CA ASP A 123 25.38 -3.04 0.40
C ASP A 123 25.45 -3.07 1.94
N ASP A 124 24.31 -2.90 2.63
CA ASP A 124 24.20 -3.01 4.08
C ASP A 124 23.71 -4.41 4.49
N GLU A 125 24.59 -5.19 5.11
CA GLU A 125 24.25 -6.52 5.64
C GLU A 125 23.05 -6.49 6.60
N ARG A 126 22.85 -5.38 7.35
CA ARG A 126 21.72 -5.24 8.28
C ARG A 126 20.38 -5.19 7.54
N TYR A 127 20.37 -4.74 6.29
CA TYR A 127 19.21 -4.82 5.40
C TYR A 127 19.09 -6.20 4.77
N THR A 128 20.18 -6.75 4.22
CA THR A 128 20.13 -8.00 3.44
C THR A 128 19.78 -9.23 4.27
N VAL A 129 20.11 -9.27 5.57
CA VAL A 129 19.70 -10.35 6.49
C VAL A 129 18.19 -10.43 6.73
N ASN A 130 17.43 -9.43 6.27
CA ASN A 130 15.97 -9.46 6.22
C ASN A 130 15.29 -9.77 7.57
N ARG A 131 15.73 -9.11 8.64
CA ARG A 131 15.12 -9.20 9.98
C ARG A 131 13.87 -8.31 10.09
N GLY A 132 13.16 -8.43 11.22
CA GLY A 132 11.95 -7.64 11.52
C GLY A 132 12.16 -6.11 11.57
N ASP A 133 13.42 -5.67 11.60
CA ASP A 133 13.85 -4.27 11.59
C ASP A 133 14.48 -3.84 10.26
N ARG A 134 14.48 -4.67 9.20
CA ARG A 134 14.96 -4.33 7.83
C ARG A 134 14.53 -2.93 7.35
N CYS A 135 13.27 -2.59 7.58
CA CYS A 135 12.69 -1.32 7.15
C CYS A 135 13.37 -0.10 7.82
N ARG A 136 14.03 -0.30 8.96
CA ARG A 136 14.87 0.71 9.60
C ARG A 136 16.02 1.10 8.69
N PHE A 137 16.86 0.15 8.29
CA PHE A 137 18.09 0.38 7.53
C PHE A 137 17.79 0.92 6.13
N CYS A 138 16.75 0.39 5.48
CA CYS A 138 16.23 0.95 4.22
C CYS A 138 15.83 2.43 4.35
N LYS A 139 15.22 2.80 5.49
CA LYS A 139 14.80 4.18 5.72
C LYS A 139 15.97 5.08 6.11
N GLU A 140 16.95 4.57 6.85
CA GLU A 140 18.19 5.28 7.15
C GLU A 140 18.92 5.64 5.85
N GLU A 141 19.05 4.69 4.93
CA GLU A 141 19.63 4.93 3.59
C GLU A 141 18.83 5.95 2.79
N LEU A 142 17.50 5.82 2.74
CA LEU A 142 16.64 6.79 2.06
C LEU A 142 16.88 8.22 2.56
N VAL A 143 16.88 8.42 3.88
CA VAL A 143 17.06 9.77 4.44
C VAL A 143 18.48 10.26 4.23
N SER A 144 19.50 9.40 4.32
CA SER A 144 20.89 9.75 4.01
C SER A 144 21.04 10.32 2.59
N VAL A 145 20.53 9.61 1.59
CA VAL A 145 20.59 10.05 0.18
C VAL A 145 19.79 11.34 -0.04
N LEU A 146 18.59 11.44 0.55
CA LEU A 146 17.79 12.66 0.44
C LEU A 146 18.43 13.86 1.15
N SER A 147 19.14 13.65 2.25
CA SER A 147 19.89 14.69 2.95
C SER A 147 21.03 15.24 2.10
N ALA A 148 21.70 14.40 1.30
CA ALA A 148 22.70 14.87 0.33
C ALA A 148 22.05 15.75 -0.75
N VAL A 149 20.89 15.34 -1.28
CA VAL A 149 20.12 16.16 -2.24
C VAL A 149 19.65 17.47 -1.60
N ALA A 150 19.22 17.43 -0.35
CA ALA A 150 18.82 18.61 0.41
C ALA A 150 19.96 19.62 0.58
N ALA A 151 21.18 19.14 0.87
CA ALA A 151 22.36 19.99 0.98
C ALA A 151 22.67 20.69 -0.37
N GLU A 152 22.59 19.96 -1.49
CA GLU A 152 22.72 20.53 -2.84
C GLU A 152 21.64 21.57 -3.16
N ALA A 153 20.44 21.43 -2.57
CA ALA A 153 19.28 22.27 -2.81
C ALA A 153 19.20 23.50 -1.89
N GLY A 154 20.23 23.78 -1.09
CA GLY A 154 20.24 24.91 -0.14
C GLY A 154 19.73 24.54 1.25
N ASP A 155 20.11 23.36 1.73
CA ASP A 155 19.78 22.80 3.05
C ASP A 155 18.27 22.73 3.33
N TRP A 156 17.47 22.44 2.30
CA TRP A 156 16.02 22.31 2.44
C TRP A 156 15.64 21.10 3.30
N PRO A 157 14.60 21.19 4.14
CA PRO A 157 14.12 20.06 4.92
C PRO A 157 13.67 18.88 4.03
N VAL A 158 13.97 17.67 4.50
CA VAL A 158 13.47 16.42 3.91
C VAL A 158 12.09 16.10 4.50
N LEU A 159 11.07 16.02 3.64
CA LEU A 159 9.69 15.75 4.02
C LEU A 159 9.26 14.35 3.57
N LEU A 160 8.60 13.60 4.46
CA LEU A 160 8.01 12.29 4.15
C LEU A 160 6.49 12.34 4.30
N GLY A 161 5.79 11.71 3.36
CA GLY A 161 4.32 11.56 3.39
C GLY A 161 3.89 10.49 4.40
N VAL A 162 3.89 10.84 5.68
CA VAL A 162 3.41 10.01 6.80
C VAL A 162 2.15 10.65 7.36
N ASN A 163 1.09 9.88 7.57
CA ASN A 163 -0.18 10.35 8.15
C ASN A 163 -0.38 9.82 9.59
N THR A 164 -1.42 10.28 10.29
CA THR A 164 -1.64 9.93 11.70
C THR A 164 -1.96 8.44 11.92
N ASP A 165 -2.59 7.77 10.97
CA ASP A 165 -2.87 6.32 11.03
C ASP A 165 -1.58 5.48 10.98
N ASP A 166 -0.49 6.02 10.45
CA ASP A 166 0.80 5.33 10.45
C ASP A 166 1.49 5.28 11.83
N LEU A 167 1.04 6.07 12.81
CA LEU A 167 1.71 6.21 14.12
C LEU A 167 1.53 4.99 15.05
N GLY A 168 0.51 4.15 14.82
CA GLY A 168 0.13 3.06 15.72
C GLY A 168 0.85 1.72 15.50
N ASP A 169 1.60 1.57 14.41
CA ASP A 169 2.17 0.30 13.98
C ASP A 169 3.65 0.11 14.38
N HIS A 170 4.16 -1.13 14.31
CA HIS A 170 5.60 -1.41 14.29
C HIS A 170 6.24 -0.78 13.04
N ARG A 171 6.66 0.48 13.16
CA ARG A 171 7.23 1.31 12.06
C ARG A 171 8.69 1.69 12.34
N PRO A 172 9.62 0.72 12.40
CA PRO A 172 11.02 1.00 12.71
C PRO A 172 11.68 1.94 11.69
N GLY A 173 11.18 1.95 10.45
CA GLY A 173 11.59 2.91 9.42
C GLY A 173 11.25 4.36 9.78
N GLN A 174 9.98 4.67 10.09
CA GLN A 174 9.56 6.05 10.39
C GLN A 174 10.28 6.60 11.64
N ALA A 175 10.46 5.75 12.66
CA ALA A 175 11.26 6.12 13.83
C ALA A 175 12.71 6.49 13.44
N ALA A 176 13.33 5.75 12.51
CA ALA A 176 14.67 6.05 12.02
C ALA A 176 14.73 7.36 11.22
N ALA A 177 13.78 7.56 10.30
CA ALA A 177 13.69 8.80 9.54
C ALA A 177 13.59 10.04 10.44
N ARG A 178 12.72 9.97 11.48
CA ARG A 178 12.55 11.06 12.44
C ARG A 178 13.84 11.36 13.21
N ARG A 179 14.57 10.32 13.64
CA ARG A 179 15.88 10.48 14.32
C ARG A 179 16.92 11.16 13.42
N MET A 180 16.84 10.94 12.12
CA MET A 180 17.73 11.56 11.13
C MET A 180 17.26 12.95 10.66
N GLY A 181 16.20 13.50 11.27
CA GLY A 181 15.76 14.87 11.02
C GLY A 181 14.70 15.03 9.94
N ALA A 182 14.21 13.93 9.33
CA ALA A 182 13.09 13.99 8.40
C ALA A 182 11.82 14.52 9.10
N LYS A 183 11.02 15.32 8.37
CA LYS A 183 9.80 15.96 8.88
C LYS A 183 8.56 15.26 8.35
N PHE A 184 7.50 15.20 9.17
CA PHE A 184 6.22 14.56 8.86
C PHE A 184 5.07 15.58 8.92
N PRO A 185 5.06 16.59 8.04
CA PRO A 185 4.15 17.74 8.18
C PRO A 185 2.67 17.36 8.12
N MET A 186 2.32 16.25 7.46
CA MET A 186 0.95 15.73 7.43
C MET A 186 0.52 15.18 8.80
N VAL A 187 1.44 14.58 9.57
CA VAL A 187 1.20 14.20 10.98
C VAL A 187 1.02 15.46 11.82
N ASP A 188 1.90 16.44 11.65
CA ASP A 188 1.87 17.69 12.41
C ASP A 188 0.55 18.46 12.18
N ALA A 189 0.01 18.40 10.96
CA ALA A 189 -1.30 18.94 10.60
C ALA A 189 -2.49 18.02 10.93
N GLY A 190 -2.26 16.83 11.50
CA GLY A 190 -3.30 15.92 11.97
C GLY A 190 -4.08 15.17 10.86
N LEU A 191 -3.51 15.05 9.67
CA LEU A 191 -4.14 14.33 8.56
C LEU A 191 -4.14 12.82 8.81
N SER A 192 -5.33 12.24 8.77
CA SER A 192 -5.55 10.80 8.69
C SER A 192 -5.43 10.30 7.24
N LYS A 193 -5.37 8.99 7.05
CA LYS A 193 -5.39 8.36 5.73
C LYS A 193 -6.67 8.70 4.95
N ALA A 194 -7.79 8.85 5.64
CA ALA A 194 -9.06 9.26 5.04
C ALA A 194 -8.99 10.70 4.53
N ASP A 195 -8.47 11.62 5.34
CA ASP A 195 -8.28 13.03 4.96
C ASP A 195 -7.38 13.14 3.73
N VAL A 196 -6.28 12.36 3.68
CA VAL A 196 -5.36 12.34 2.55
C VAL A 196 -6.03 11.87 1.26
N ARG A 197 -6.85 10.81 1.32
CA ARG A 197 -7.56 10.31 0.13
C ARG A 197 -8.64 11.29 -0.33
N GLY A 198 -9.38 11.91 0.61
CA GLY A 198 -10.37 12.93 0.31
C GLY A 198 -9.74 14.14 -0.39
N ALA A 199 -8.69 14.70 0.20
CA ALA A 199 -7.95 15.82 -0.39
C ALA A 199 -7.33 15.47 -1.75
N ALA A 200 -6.77 14.26 -1.91
CA ALA A 200 -6.23 13.81 -3.19
C ALA A 200 -7.32 13.70 -4.26
N HIS A 201 -8.51 13.22 -3.90
CA HIS A 201 -9.65 13.12 -4.80
C HIS A 201 -10.17 14.51 -5.22
N GLU A 202 -10.37 15.42 -4.26
CA GLU A 202 -10.81 16.80 -4.53
C GLU A 202 -9.85 17.57 -5.43
N LEU A 203 -8.54 17.37 -5.25
CA LEU A 203 -7.50 17.98 -6.06
C LEU A 203 -7.29 17.28 -7.41
N GLY A 204 -8.08 16.25 -7.72
CA GLY A 204 -7.99 15.50 -8.98
C GLY A 204 -6.71 14.71 -9.14
N LEU A 205 -6.06 14.30 -8.04
CA LEU A 205 -4.82 13.54 -8.10
C LEU A 205 -5.08 12.11 -8.61
N PRO A 206 -4.38 11.64 -9.65
CA PRO A 206 -4.55 10.29 -10.22
C PRO A 206 -4.31 9.15 -9.23
N THR A 207 -3.67 9.43 -8.10
CA THR A 207 -3.34 8.47 -7.04
C THR A 207 -4.42 8.29 -5.99
N SER A 208 -5.53 9.05 -6.05
CA SER A 208 -6.63 8.98 -5.07
C SER A 208 -7.09 7.55 -4.79
N ASP A 209 -7.19 6.74 -5.85
CA ASP A 209 -7.66 5.35 -5.80
C ASP A 209 -6.54 4.32 -5.90
N LYS A 210 -5.28 4.76 -6.05
CA LYS A 210 -4.14 3.84 -6.14
C LYS A 210 -4.05 3.02 -4.84
N PRO A 211 -4.06 1.67 -4.93
CA PRO A 211 -3.85 0.82 -3.77
C PRO A 211 -2.48 1.07 -3.14
N ALA A 212 -2.35 0.85 -1.83
CA ALA A 212 -1.06 0.92 -1.18
C ALA A 212 -0.15 -0.19 -1.72
N SER A 213 1.01 0.20 -2.24
CA SER A 213 2.04 -0.72 -2.72
C SER A 213 3.16 -0.81 -1.68
N ALA A 214 3.48 -2.03 -1.25
CA ALA A 214 4.63 -2.29 -0.40
C ALA A 214 5.86 -2.56 -1.28
N CYS A 215 7.07 -2.40 -0.74
CA CYS A 215 8.30 -2.74 -1.47
C CYS A 215 8.38 -4.25 -1.78
N LEU A 216 9.16 -4.62 -2.80
CA LEU A 216 9.39 -6.01 -3.18
C LEU A 216 9.95 -6.83 -2.01
N SER A 217 10.80 -6.23 -1.17
CA SER A 217 11.36 -6.89 0.02
C SER A 217 10.30 -7.33 1.04
N SER A 218 9.06 -6.83 0.96
CA SER A 218 7.97 -7.32 1.82
C SER A 218 7.48 -8.72 1.41
N ARG A 219 7.82 -9.19 0.19
CA ARG A 219 7.45 -10.52 -0.31
C ARG A 219 8.39 -11.61 0.16
N LEU A 220 9.59 -11.26 0.61
CA LEU A 220 10.56 -12.21 1.14
C LEU A 220 10.21 -12.52 2.60
N ALA A 221 10.08 -13.80 2.94
CA ALA A 221 9.89 -14.23 4.32
C ALA A 221 11.07 -13.78 5.19
N TYR A 222 10.81 -13.43 6.46
CA TYR A 222 11.88 -12.97 7.35
C TYR A 222 13.00 -14.00 7.46
N GLY A 223 14.25 -13.53 7.37
CA GLY A 223 15.44 -14.38 7.34
C GLY A 223 15.83 -14.93 5.96
N VAL A 224 14.97 -14.80 4.95
CA VAL A 224 15.39 -15.01 3.54
C VAL A 224 16.22 -13.82 3.12
N THR A 225 17.48 -14.06 2.74
CA THR A 225 18.40 -12.99 2.33
C THR A 225 17.82 -12.17 1.18
N VAL A 226 17.84 -10.85 1.33
CA VAL A 226 17.41 -9.93 0.28
C VAL A 226 18.57 -9.77 -0.70
N THR A 227 18.39 -10.27 -1.92
CA THR A 227 19.34 -10.09 -3.03
C THR A 227 18.62 -9.46 -4.22
N ARG A 228 19.39 -8.94 -5.18
CA ARG A 228 18.82 -8.38 -6.41
C ARG A 228 18.06 -9.43 -7.21
N GLU A 229 18.58 -10.66 -7.25
CA GLU A 229 17.98 -11.80 -7.93
C GLU A 229 16.66 -12.20 -7.26
N ALA A 230 16.62 -12.26 -5.92
CA ALA A 230 15.41 -12.57 -5.16
C ALA A 230 14.31 -11.52 -5.37
N LEU A 231 14.67 -10.23 -5.38
CA LEU A 231 13.73 -9.15 -5.64
C LEU A 231 13.22 -9.19 -7.08
N ARG A 232 14.12 -9.42 -8.04
CA ARG A 232 13.78 -9.52 -9.46
C ARG A 232 12.86 -10.70 -9.76
N ARG A 233 13.12 -11.90 -9.24
CA ARG A 233 12.21 -13.04 -9.48
C ARG A 233 10.81 -12.82 -8.91
N VAL A 234 10.70 -12.12 -7.79
CA VAL A 234 9.40 -11.76 -7.20
C VAL A 234 8.67 -10.78 -8.11
N GLU A 235 9.38 -9.76 -8.61
CA GLU A 235 8.83 -8.79 -9.55
C GLU A 235 8.38 -9.47 -10.85
N ASP A 236 9.26 -10.25 -11.48
CA ASP A 236 8.98 -10.99 -12.72
C ASP A 236 7.77 -11.93 -12.53
N ALA A 237 7.67 -12.61 -11.38
CA ALA A 237 6.53 -13.47 -11.06
C ALA A 237 5.22 -12.68 -10.83
N GLU A 238 5.28 -11.56 -10.10
CA GLU A 238 4.08 -10.72 -9.90
C GLU A 238 3.60 -10.11 -11.22
N ASP A 239 4.51 -9.68 -12.08
CA ASP A 239 4.18 -9.14 -13.41
C ASP A 239 3.61 -10.23 -14.32
N ALA A 240 4.19 -11.43 -14.33
CA ALA A 240 3.68 -12.55 -15.11
C ALA A 240 2.23 -12.91 -14.73
N LEU A 241 1.91 -12.98 -13.43
CA LEU A 241 0.53 -13.22 -12.97
C LEU A 241 -0.42 -12.08 -13.37
N ARG A 242 0.05 -10.83 -13.33
CA ARG A 242 -0.74 -9.68 -13.77
C ARG A 242 -1.10 -9.79 -15.25
N HIS A 243 -0.15 -10.18 -16.10
CA HIS A 243 -0.36 -10.40 -17.53
C HIS A 243 -1.26 -11.61 -17.82
N ALA A 244 -1.24 -12.64 -16.98
CA ALA A 244 -2.20 -13.74 -17.01
C ALA A 244 -3.62 -13.34 -16.53
N GLY A 245 -3.82 -12.07 -16.19
CA GLY A 245 -5.12 -11.47 -15.88
C GLY A 245 -5.52 -11.56 -14.42
N PHE A 246 -4.61 -11.89 -13.49
CA PHE A 246 -4.86 -11.71 -12.06
C PHE A 246 -4.81 -10.21 -11.74
N GLY A 247 -5.98 -9.56 -11.79
CA GLY A 247 -6.11 -8.11 -11.65
C GLY A 247 -6.37 -7.61 -10.22
N GLY A 248 -6.77 -8.50 -9.31
CA GLY A 248 -7.01 -8.18 -7.90
C GLY A 248 -5.73 -7.93 -7.10
N ARG A 249 -5.87 -7.77 -5.78
CA ARG A 249 -4.72 -7.72 -4.87
C ARG A 249 -4.11 -9.11 -4.69
N PHE A 250 -2.90 -9.29 -5.18
CA PHE A 250 -2.13 -10.52 -4.95
C PHE A 250 -0.68 -10.24 -4.55
N ARG A 251 -0.02 -11.29 -4.07
CA ARG A 251 1.42 -11.29 -3.77
C ARG A 251 2.04 -12.62 -4.15
N VAL A 252 3.26 -12.59 -4.67
CA VAL A 252 4.11 -13.78 -4.78
C VAL A 252 5.14 -13.71 -3.67
N ARG A 253 5.02 -14.57 -2.65
CA ARG A 253 5.93 -14.60 -1.50
C ARG A 253 7.07 -15.57 -1.75
N ASP A 254 8.30 -15.10 -1.58
CA ASP A 254 9.49 -15.95 -1.56
C ASP A 254 9.72 -16.47 -0.14
N GLN A 255 9.57 -17.78 0.05
CA GLN A 255 9.73 -18.46 1.33
C GLN A 255 11.16 -18.96 1.56
N GLY A 256 12.10 -18.67 0.64
CA GLY A 256 13.41 -19.31 0.60
C GLY A 256 13.33 -20.74 0.04
N GLY A 257 14.48 -21.34 -0.24
CA GLY A 257 14.55 -22.70 -0.79
C GLY A 257 13.80 -22.86 -2.13
N ASP A 258 13.73 -21.79 -2.93
CA ASP A 258 13.05 -21.71 -4.23
C ASP A 258 11.53 -21.98 -4.18
N LEU A 259 10.90 -21.74 -3.03
CA LEU A 259 9.47 -21.87 -2.82
C LEU A 259 8.74 -20.53 -2.96
N ALA A 260 7.87 -20.44 -3.97
CA ALA A 260 6.86 -19.40 -4.08
C ALA A 260 5.57 -19.80 -3.36
N ARG A 261 5.02 -18.87 -2.59
CA ARG A 261 3.64 -18.92 -2.08
C ARG A 261 2.83 -17.75 -2.61
N ILE A 262 1.79 -18.05 -3.38
CA ILE A 262 0.90 -17.05 -3.97
C ILE A 262 -0.22 -16.73 -2.99
N GLU A 263 -0.42 -15.47 -2.67
CA GLU A 263 -1.58 -14.96 -1.93
C GLU A 263 -2.49 -14.23 -2.91
N LEU A 264 -3.77 -14.60 -2.99
CA LEU A 264 -4.77 -14.04 -3.93
C LEU A 264 -5.98 -13.49 -3.17
N GLU A 265 -6.75 -12.60 -3.80
CA GLU A 265 -8.08 -12.28 -3.29
C GLU A 265 -8.99 -13.52 -3.32
N ALA A 266 -9.99 -13.56 -2.43
CA ALA A 266 -10.87 -14.71 -2.29
C ALA A 266 -11.56 -15.11 -3.61
N ALA A 267 -11.89 -14.12 -4.46
CA ALA A 267 -12.51 -14.34 -5.76
C ALA A 267 -11.57 -15.01 -6.79
N ASP A 268 -10.25 -14.83 -6.65
CA ASP A 268 -9.25 -15.33 -7.60
C ASP A 268 -8.71 -16.73 -7.23
N ILE A 269 -8.93 -17.21 -5.99
CA ILE A 269 -8.47 -18.53 -5.53
C ILE A 269 -9.04 -19.67 -6.41
N PRO A 270 -10.35 -19.76 -6.70
CA PRO A 270 -10.88 -20.84 -7.54
C PRO A 270 -10.31 -20.78 -8.96
N ARG A 271 -10.08 -19.57 -9.49
CA ARG A 271 -9.51 -19.37 -10.82
C ARG A 271 -8.08 -19.88 -10.90
N ALA A 272 -7.28 -19.67 -9.86
CA ALA A 272 -5.90 -20.14 -9.81
C ALA A 272 -5.80 -21.67 -9.88
N ALA A 273 -6.74 -22.39 -9.26
CA ALA A 273 -6.79 -23.84 -9.37
C ALA A 273 -7.03 -24.31 -10.82
N THR A 274 -7.92 -23.62 -11.56
CA THR A 274 -8.19 -23.92 -12.97
C THR A 274 -7.00 -23.61 -13.89
N HIS A 275 -6.19 -22.60 -13.55
CA HIS A 275 -5.02 -22.16 -14.34
C HIS A 275 -3.69 -22.65 -13.73
N ALA A 276 -3.73 -23.70 -12.90
CA ALA A 276 -2.57 -24.12 -12.10
C ALA A 276 -1.33 -24.42 -12.95
N SER A 277 -1.49 -25.11 -14.08
CA SER A 277 -0.36 -25.45 -14.97
C SER A 277 0.31 -24.20 -15.57
N GLU A 278 -0.49 -23.20 -15.95
CA GLU A 278 0.01 -21.93 -16.47
C GLU A 278 0.75 -21.16 -15.38
N ILE A 279 0.15 -21.00 -14.19
CA ILE A 279 0.78 -20.35 -13.03
C ILE A 279 2.12 -21.02 -12.69
N VAL A 280 2.16 -22.36 -12.67
CA VAL A 280 3.38 -23.11 -12.38
C VAL A 280 4.45 -22.82 -13.42
N ALA A 281 4.10 -22.75 -14.71
CA ALA A 281 5.06 -22.42 -15.76
C ALA A 281 5.61 -21.00 -15.59
N LEU A 282 4.73 -20.01 -15.40
CA LEU A 282 5.11 -18.60 -15.23
C LEU A 282 6.07 -18.40 -14.05
N LEU A 283 5.78 -19.00 -12.89
CA LEU A 283 6.63 -18.85 -11.70
C LEU A 283 7.93 -19.65 -11.80
N LYS A 284 7.94 -20.76 -12.54
CA LYS A 284 9.18 -21.50 -12.82
C LYS A 284 10.10 -20.73 -13.76
N ASP A 285 9.54 -20.08 -14.78
CA ASP A 285 10.29 -19.20 -15.67
C ASP A 285 10.87 -17.99 -14.93
N ALA A 286 10.16 -17.48 -13.90
CA ALA A 286 10.68 -16.46 -13.00
C ALA A 286 11.79 -16.97 -12.05
N GLY A 287 12.01 -18.27 -11.95
CA GLY A 287 13.11 -18.87 -11.16
C GLY A 287 12.70 -19.53 -9.84
N PHE A 288 11.43 -19.85 -9.64
CA PHE A 288 10.99 -20.70 -8.52
C PHE A 288 10.99 -22.18 -8.90
N ARG A 289 11.32 -23.08 -7.96
CA ARG A 289 11.22 -24.53 -8.17
C ARG A 289 9.86 -25.07 -7.75
N TYR A 290 9.34 -24.55 -6.64
CA TYR A 290 8.10 -24.98 -6.03
C TYR A 290 7.11 -23.82 -6.00
N VAL A 291 5.86 -24.10 -6.35
CA VAL A 291 4.79 -23.11 -6.41
C VAL A 291 3.64 -23.62 -5.57
N THR A 292 3.21 -22.80 -4.61
CA THR A 292 2.09 -23.09 -3.72
C THR A 292 1.09 -21.95 -3.74
N LEU A 293 -0.17 -22.26 -3.46
CA LEU A 293 -1.25 -21.30 -3.28
C LEU A 293 -1.61 -21.25 -1.81
N ASP A 294 -1.64 -20.05 -1.23
CA ASP A 294 -2.20 -19.84 0.09
C ASP A 294 -3.74 -19.96 0.01
N LEU A 295 -4.31 -20.81 0.86
CA LEU A 295 -5.75 -21.01 0.92
C LEU A 295 -6.45 -19.90 1.71
N GLU A 296 -5.69 -19.16 2.53
CA GLU A 296 -6.18 -17.93 3.12
C GLU A 296 -6.12 -16.79 2.08
N PRO A 297 -7.19 -16.00 1.92
CA PRO A 297 -7.16 -14.84 1.05
C PRO A 297 -6.07 -13.83 1.45
N TYR A 298 -5.66 -13.01 0.49
CA TYR A 298 -4.71 -11.93 0.69
C TYR A 298 -5.13 -11.04 1.86
N ARG A 299 -4.19 -10.80 2.78
CA ARG A 299 -4.34 -9.88 3.92
C ARG A 299 -3.11 -8.98 4.02
N GLN A 300 -3.34 -7.71 4.30
CA GLN A 300 -2.25 -6.78 4.57
C GLN A 300 -1.50 -7.21 5.84
N GLY A 301 -0.17 -7.20 5.78
CA GLY A 301 0.67 -7.57 6.94
C GLY A 301 0.74 -9.07 7.25
N SER A 302 0.40 -9.98 6.32
CA SER A 302 0.43 -11.43 6.55
C SER A 302 1.75 -11.96 7.15
N HIS A 303 2.91 -11.41 6.73
CA HIS A 303 4.23 -11.79 7.27
C HIS A 303 4.46 -11.35 8.73
N ASN A 304 3.74 -10.35 9.23
CA ASN A 304 3.91 -9.87 10.60
C ASN A 304 3.31 -10.84 11.62
N ALA A 305 2.40 -11.74 11.22
CA ALA A 305 1.85 -12.77 12.09
C ALA A 305 2.93 -13.72 12.66
N VAL A 306 4.09 -13.80 12.01
CA VAL A 306 5.22 -14.65 12.44
C VAL A 306 6.14 -13.90 13.42
N LEU A 307 6.07 -12.57 13.49
CA LEU A 307 6.86 -11.78 14.43
C LEU A 307 6.34 -12.01 15.86
N GLY A 308 7.19 -12.52 16.74
CA GLY A 308 6.85 -12.82 18.14
C GLY A 308 6.43 -14.26 18.41
N LEU A 309 6.31 -15.11 17.38
CA LEU A 309 6.14 -16.55 17.61
C LEU A 309 7.44 -17.19 18.11
N PRO A 310 7.37 -18.15 19.06
CA PRO A 310 8.54 -18.91 19.47
C PRO A 310 9.15 -19.58 18.23
N ARG A 311 10.45 -19.39 18.00
CA ARG A 311 11.15 -20.20 17.00
C ARG A 311 11.02 -21.65 17.43
N LEU A 312 10.42 -22.49 16.59
CA LEU A 312 10.45 -23.94 16.80
C LEU A 312 11.92 -24.34 16.95
N ARG A 313 12.27 -24.87 18.13
CA ARG A 313 13.61 -25.40 18.37
C ARG A 313 13.81 -26.51 17.34
N THR A 314 14.82 -26.36 16.49
CA THR A 314 15.30 -27.47 15.66
C THR A 314 15.61 -28.62 16.62
N ALA A 315 14.99 -29.78 16.40
CA ALA A 315 15.43 -30.99 17.08
C ALA A 315 16.92 -31.18 16.73
N THR A 316 17.78 -31.06 17.74
CA THR A 316 19.19 -31.39 17.60
C THR A 316 19.27 -32.87 17.21
N PRO A 317 20.08 -33.25 16.20
CA PRO A 317 20.18 -34.64 15.75
C PRO A 317 20.61 -35.59 16.87
#